data_AF-A0A834ILL2-F1
#
_entry.id   AF-A0A834ILL2-F1
#
_cell.length_a   1.000
_cell.length_b   1.000
_cell.length_c   1.000
_cell.angle_alpha   90.00
_cell.angle_beta   90.00
_cell.angle_gamma   90.00
#
_symmetry.space_group_name_H-M   'P 1'
#
loop_
_entity.id
_entity.type
_entity.pdbx_description
1 polymer ?
#
loop_
_entity_poly.entity_id
_entity_poly.type
_entity_poly.pdbx_seq_one_letter_code
_entity_poly.pdbx_strand_id
1 'polypeptide(L)'
;MDKKEFRVLIKYCFLNGKNTVEAKTWLDAEFLDTTPAKSTIKDWYAKFRHGEMRIEDGERSGRPKEVVADENINKTQKMILNHSKLKLNEIADTLKISTERVHHIIHEYLCMRKPCARTVARELTFDQKQRQVDVSEQCLKAIKRNKHEFLRRYETMDGDKAWLHHLTPKSNRHSSAQR
;
A
#
# COMPACT_ATOMS: atom_id res chain seq x y z
N MET A 1 14.72 6.17 35.83
CA MET A 1 15.56 5.40 34.89
C MET A 1 14.70 4.79 33.80
N ASP A 2 15.24 4.73 32.60
CA ASP A 2 14.67 3.96 31.50
C ASP A 2 14.93 2.46 31.68
N LYS A 3 14.10 1.63 31.06
CA LYS A 3 14.22 0.17 31.10
C LYS A 3 15.55 -0.32 30.53
N LYS A 4 16.13 0.39 29.56
CA LYS A 4 17.44 0.03 28.99
C LYS A 4 18.58 0.26 29.99
N GLU A 5 18.51 1.32 30.79
CA GLU A 5 19.54 1.65 31.79
C GLU A 5 19.64 0.55 32.85
N PHE A 6 18.50 0.08 33.37
CA PHE A 6 18.50 -1.04 34.31
C PHE A 6 19.08 -2.32 33.73
N ARG A 7 18.89 -2.61 32.44
CA ARG A 7 19.48 -3.79 31.80
C ARG A 7 21.01 -3.69 31.73
N VAL A 8 21.54 -2.49 31.48
CA VAL A 8 23.00 -2.24 31.52
C VAL A 8 23.54 -2.51 32.91
N LEU A 9 22.85 -2.03 33.95
CA LEU A 9 23.26 -2.23 35.34
C LEU A 9 23.17 -3.72 35.75
N ILE A 10 22.12 -4.42 35.35
CA ILE A 10 21.99 -5.87 35.58
C ILE A 10 23.13 -6.63 34.89
N LYS A 11 23.49 -6.24 33.65
CA LYS A 11 24.64 -6.81 32.93
C LYS A 11 25.96 -6.53 33.65
N TYR A 12 26.14 -5.34 34.18
CA TYR A 12 27.31 -4.98 34.99
C TYR A 12 27.41 -5.86 36.26
N CYS A 13 26.30 -6.05 36.99
CA CYS A 13 26.27 -6.95 38.14
C CYS A 13 26.63 -8.40 37.76
N PHE A 14 26.11 -8.88 36.62
CA PHE A 14 26.41 -10.22 36.12
C PHE A 14 27.89 -10.40 35.79
N LEU A 15 28.50 -9.43 35.08
CA LEU A 15 29.92 -9.45 34.73
C LEU A 15 30.85 -9.37 35.95
N ASN A 16 30.41 -8.69 37.01
CA ASN A 16 31.12 -8.64 38.28
C ASN A 16 30.93 -9.88 39.17
N GLY A 17 30.28 -10.94 38.66
CA GLY A 17 30.09 -12.19 39.39
C GLY A 17 29.07 -12.12 40.54
N LYS A 18 28.30 -11.02 40.68
CA LYS A 18 27.26 -10.91 41.69
C LYS A 18 26.11 -11.83 41.37
N ASN A 19 25.57 -12.52 42.38
CA ASN A 19 24.37 -13.34 42.20
C ASN A 19 23.10 -12.48 42.07
N THR A 20 21.98 -13.07 41.66
CA THR A 20 20.72 -12.31 41.45
C THR A 20 20.16 -11.63 42.70
N VAL A 21 20.48 -12.15 43.89
CA VAL A 21 20.02 -11.58 45.17
C VAL A 21 20.86 -10.35 45.50
N GLU A 22 22.18 -10.47 45.42
CA GLU A 22 23.12 -9.36 45.60
C GLU A 22 22.89 -8.24 44.59
N ALA A 23 22.60 -8.58 43.34
CA ALA A 23 22.26 -7.61 42.31
C ALA A 23 20.96 -6.87 42.64
N LYS A 24 19.93 -7.57 43.13
CA LYS A 24 18.66 -6.94 43.54
C LYS A 24 18.86 -6.05 44.76
N THR A 25 19.56 -6.50 45.78
CA THR A 25 19.86 -5.69 46.98
C THR A 25 20.67 -4.45 46.63
N TRP A 26 21.66 -4.57 45.74
CA TRP A 26 22.44 -3.43 45.28
C TRP A 26 21.60 -2.43 44.49
N LEU A 27 20.74 -2.90 43.58
CA LEU A 27 19.85 -2.03 42.83
C LEU A 27 18.80 -1.36 43.74
N ASP A 28 18.26 -2.07 44.72
CA ASP A 28 17.28 -1.54 45.68
C ASP A 28 17.90 -0.47 46.59
N ALA A 29 19.16 -0.67 47.02
CA ALA A 29 19.89 0.30 47.82
C ALA A 29 20.16 1.62 47.06
N GLU A 30 20.44 1.52 45.75
CA GLU A 30 20.82 2.67 44.93
C GLU A 30 19.61 3.39 44.30
N PHE A 31 18.53 2.65 43.96
CA PHE A 31 17.42 3.16 43.14
C PHE A 31 16.01 2.97 43.74
N LEU A 32 15.93 2.42 44.96
CA LEU A 32 14.69 2.20 45.75
C LEU A 32 13.50 1.70 44.90
N ASP A 33 12.44 2.51 44.78
CA ASP A 33 11.14 2.14 44.18
C ASP A 33 11.15 2.03 42.65
N THR A 34 12.21 2.50 41.99
CA THR A 34 12.31 2.41 40.53
C THR A 34 12.91 1.08 40.05
N THR A 35 13.30 0.22 41.00
CA THR A 35 14.06 -1.00 40.74
C THR A 35 13.22 -2.09 40.05
N PRO A 36 13.77 -2.79 39.04
CA PRO A 36 13.10 -3.92 38.42
C PRO A 36 12.68 -4.99 39.42
N ALA A 37 11.60 -5.70 39.08
CA ALA A 37 11.16 -6.86 39.84
C ALA A 37 12.24 -7.96 39.83
N LYS A 38 12.27 -8.76 40.90
CA LYS A 38 13.22 -9.88 41.04
C LYS A 38 13.11 -10.89 39.88
N SER A 39 11.91 -11.09 39.34
CA SER A 39 11.67 -11.91 38.15
C SER A 39 12.43 -11.38 36.93
N THR A 40 12.31 -10.08 36.65
CA THR A 40 13.01 -9.43 35.53
C THR A 40 14.52 -9.59 35.63
N ILE A 41 15.11 -9.43 36.83
CA ILE A 41 16.55 -9.65 37.04
C ILE A 41 16.94 -11.10 36.74
N LYS A 42 16.16 -12.08 37.22
CA LYS A 42 16.40 -13.50 36.96
C LYS A 42 16.32 -13.83 35.47
N ASP A 43 15.34 -13.29 34.76
CA ASP A 43 15.17 -13.53 33.32
C ASP A 43 16.37 -13.00 32.53
N TRP A 44 16.85 -11.78 32.85
CA TRP A 44 18.06 -11.23 32.24
C TRP A 44 19.31 -12.03 32.58
N TYR A 45 19.47 -12.46 33.83
CA TYR A 45 20.56 -13.34 34.22
C TYR A 45 20.53 -14.69 33.50
N ALA A 46 19.35 -15.25 33.22
CA ALA A 46 19.22 -16.46 32.43
C ALA A 46 19.71 -16.22 30.99
N LYS A 47 19.28 -15.11 30.34
CA LYS A 47 19.76 -14.72 29.01
C LYS A 47 21.27 -14.56 28.94
N PHE A 48 21.86 -13.87 29.92
CA PHE A 48 23.32 -13.69 29.98
C PHE A 48 24.08 -14.99 30.17
N ARG A 49 23.53 -15.93 30.96
CA ARG A 49 24.10 -17.29 31.08
C ARG A 49 24.02 -18.09 29.77
N HIS A 50 23.03 -17.83 28.93
CA HIS A 50 22.93 -18.40 27.58
C HIS A 50 23.78 -17.65 26.53
N GLY A 51 24.58 -16.65 26.93
CA GLY A 51 25.47 -15.88 26.05
C GLY A 51 24.79 -14.71 25.32
N GLU A 52 23.51 -14.44 25.57
CA GLU A 52 22.78 -13.35 24.93
C GLU A 52 23.04 -12.02 25.64
N MET A 53 24.13 -11.34 25.26
CA MET A 53 24.61 -10.11 25.91
C MET A 53 24.01 -8.81 25.34
N ARG A 54 23.01 -8.90 24.46
CA ARG A 54 22.30 -7.74 23.89
C ARG A 54 21.37 -7.13 24.92
N ILE A 55 21.40 -5.80 25.04
CA ILE A 55 20.57 -5.03 25.97
C ILE A 55 19.20 -4.69 25.36
N GLU A 56 19.13 -4.67 24.04
CA GLU A 56 17.94 -4.32 23.29
C GLU A 56 16.90 -5.45 23.33
N ASP A 57 15.62 -5.10 23.22
CA ASP A 57 14.60 -6.10 22.98
C ASP A 57 14.89 -6.76 21.62
N GLY A 58 14.86 -8.09 21.57
CA GLY A 58 14.82 -8.81 20.31
C GLY A 58 13.59 -8.40 19.50
N GLU A 59 13.63 -8.67 18.20
CA GLU A 59 12.49 -8.44 17.33
C GLU A 59 11.28 -9.18 17.90
N ARG A 60 10.23 -8.42 18.24
CA ARG A 60 9.04 -9.02 18.83
C ARG A 60 8.38 -9.86 17.76
N SER A 61 8.22 -11.15 18.04
CA SER A 61 7.30 -11.98 17.26
C SER A 61 5.89 -11.40 17.44
N GLY A 62 5.47 -10.59 16.48
CA GLY A 62 4.09 -10.16 16.39
C GLY A 62 3.17 -11.36 16.12
N ARG A 63 1.86 -11.16 16.25
CA ARG A 63 0.88 -12.16 15.80
C ARG A 63 1.20 -12.53 14.34
N PRO A 64 1.39 -13.82 14.01
CA PRO A 64 1.59 -14.23 12.63
C PRO A 64 0.42 -13.70 11.79
N LYS A 65 0.71 -12.94 10.73
CA LYS A 65 -0.30 -12.57 9.74
C LYS A 65 -0.60 -13.81 8.91
N GLU A 66 -1.22 -14.85 9.48
CA GLU A 66 -1.60 -16.09 8.76
C GLU A 66 -2.42 -15.81 7.49
N VAL A 67 -3.13 -14.67 7.45
CA VAL A 67 -3.94 -14.25 6.30
C VAL A 67 -3.11 -13.60 5.18
N VAL A 68 -1.90 -13.09 5.48
CA VAL A 68 -0.93 -12.59 4.50
C VAL A 68 0.11 -13.68 4.25
N ALA A 69 -0.35 -14.88 3.91
CA ALA A 69 0.52 -15.90 3.34
C ALA A 69 0.90 -15.45 1.92
N ASP A 70 2.15 -15.72 1.51
CA ASP A 70 2.63 -15.46 0.13
C ASP A 70 1.71 -16.09 -0.92
N GLU A 71 1.03 -17.18 -0.57
CA GLU A 71 0.00 -17.82 -1.39
C GLU A 71 -1.17 -16.88 -1.71
N ASN A 72 -1.71 -16.17 -0.71
CA ASN A 72 -2.84 -15.25 -0.89
C ASN A 72 -2.42 -14.01 -1.69
N ILE A 73 -1.19 -13.53 -1.50
CA ILE A 73 -0.61 -12.43 -2.30
C ILE A 73 -0.54 -12.86 -3.77
N ASN A 74 0.07 -14.02 -4.04
CA ASN A 74 0.22 -14.55 -5.39
C ASN A 74 -1.12 -14.83 -6.07
N LYS A 75 -2.10 -15.39 -5.35
CA LYS A 75 -3.45 -15.61 -5.87
C LYS A 75 -4.15 -14.28 -6.20
N THR A 76 -4.07 -13.30 -5.30
CA THR A 76 -4.62 -11.95 -5.53
C THR A 76 -4.02 -11.31 -6.79
N GLN A 77 -2.70 -11.39 -6.95
CA GLN A 77 -2.00 -10.86 -8.13
C GLN A 77 -2.48 -11.54 -9.41
N LYS A 78 -2.56 -12.87 -9.43
CA LYS A 78 -3.03 -13.63 -10.60
C LYS A 78 -4.46 -13.26 -10.98
N MET A 79 -5.37 -13.12 -10.01
CA MET A 79 -6.76 -12.73 -10.28
C MET A 79 -6.83 -11.35 -10.94
N ILE A 80 -6.10 -10.36 -10.40
CA ILE A 80 -6.10 -8.99 -10.93
C ILE A 80 -5.52 -8.93 -12.35
N LEU A 81 -4.44 -9.66 -12.62
CA LEU A 81 -3.81 -9.68 -13.95
C LEU A 81 -4.69 -10.35 -15.01
N ASN A 82 -5.43 -11.40 -14.63
CA ASN A 82 -6.33 -12.10 -15.56
C ASN A 82 -7.60 -11.29 -15.86
N HIS A 83 -8.10 -10.51 -14.89
CA HIS A 83 -9.36 -9.78 -15.01
C HIS A 83 -9.25 -8.35 -14.46
N SER A 84 -9.02 -7.39 -15.36
CA SER A 84 -8.82 -5.97 -15.00
C SER A 84 -10.03 -5.26 -14.40
N LYS A 85 -11.22 -5.88 -14.40
CA LYS A 85 -12.49 -5.30 -13.92
C LYS A 85 -13.03 -5.95 -12.64
N LEU A 86 -12.26 -6.82 -11.98
CA LEU A 86 -12.71 -7.47 -10.75
C LEU A 86 -13.03 -6.47 -9.64
N LYS A 87 -14.11 -6.75 -8.91
CA LYS A 87 -14.46 -6.03 -7.69
C LYS A 87 -13.68 -6.59 -6.52
N LEU A 88 -13.40 -5.72 -5.55
CA LEU A 88 -12.71 -6.09 -4.31
C LEU A 88 -13.43 -7.24 -3.58
N ASN A 89 -14.77 -7.20 -3.55
CA ASN A 89 -15.60 -8.21 -2.90
C ASN A 89 -15.48 -9.59 -3.58
N GLU A 90 -15.36 -9.64 -4.91
CA GLU A 90 -15.23 -10.91 -5.64
C GLU A 90 -13.91 -11.60 -5.30
N ILE A 91 -12.84 -10.81 -5.11
CA ILE A 91 -11.53 -11.33 -4.68
C ILE A 91 -11.61 -11.83 -3.23
N ALA A 92 -12.26 -11.06 -2.35
CA ALA A 92 -12.46 -11.43 -0.95
C ALA A 92 -13.26 -12.74 -0.81
N ASP A 93 -14.36 -12.87 -1.56
CA ASP A 93 -15.24 -14.05 -1.55
C ASP A 93 -14.55 -15.30 -2.09
N THR A 94 -13.67 -15.13 -3.09
CA THR A 94 -12.88 -16.21 -3.68
C THR A 94 -11.80 -16.70 -2.72
N LEU A 95 -11.09 -15.77 -2.08
CA LEU A 95 -10.00 -16.07 -1.16
C LEU A 95 -10.46 -16.37 0.26
N LYS A 96 -11.76 -16.20 0.56
CA LYS A 96 -12.36 -16.36 1.89
C LYS A 96 -11.66 -15.50 2.96
N ILE A 97 -11.29 -14.29 2.59
CA ILE A 97 -10.66 -13.30 3.48
C ILE A 97 -11.48 -12.02 3.51
N SER A 98 -11.26 -11.17 4.52
CA SER A 98 -11.99 -9.89 4.60
C SER A 98 -11.58 -8.93 3.48
N THR A 99 -12.52 -8.07 3.08
CA THR A 99 -12.30 -7.05 2.04
C THR A 99 -11.20 -6.07 2.42
N GLU A 100 -11.08 -5.71 3.71
CA GLU A 100 -10.00 -4.85 4.21
C GLU A 100 -8.63 -5.51 4.03
N ARG A 101 -8.55 -6.83 4.21
CA ARG A 101 -7.31 -7.57 3.99
C ARG A 101 -6.92 -7.64 2.53
N VAL A 102 -7.87 -7.89 1.63
CA VAL A 102 -7.62 -7.80 0.18
C VAL A 102 -7.11 -6.40 -0.18
N HIS A 103 -7.77 -5.35 0.32
CA HIS A 103 -7.36 -3.97 0.07
C HIS A 103 -5.92 -3.71 0.56
N HIS A 104 -5.59 -4.16 1.77
CA HIS A 104 -4.25 -4.06 2.33
C HIS A 104 -3.20 -4.83 1.49
N ILE A 105 -3.54 -6.03 1.00
CA ILE A 105 -2.66 -6.80 0.10
C ILE A 105 -2.39 -6.04 -1.20
N ILE A 106 -3.43 -5.50 -1.83
CA ILE A 106 -3.33 -4.77 -3.10
C ILE A 106 -2.48 -3.50 -2.93
N HIS A 107 -2.70 -2.75 -1.86
CA HIS A 107 -2.03 -1.47 -1.64
C HIS A 107 -0.61 -1.60 -1.07
N GLU A 108 -0.41 -2.43 -0.04
CA GLU A 108 0.87 -2.47 0.70
C GLU A 108 1.84 -3.51 0.15
N TYR A 109 1.36 -4.63 -0.39
CA TYR A 109 2.23 -5.72 -0.86
C TYR A 109 2.37 -5.72 -2.39
N LEU A 110 1.28 -5.46 -3.12
CA LEU A 110 1.32 -5.39 -4.59
C LEU A 110 1.57 -3.98 -5.12
N CYS A 111 1.47 -2.95 -4.26
CA CYS A 111 1.65 -1.54 -4.64
C CYS A 111 0.78 -1.10 -5.83
N MET A 112 -0.40 -1.69 -5.99
CA MET A 112 -1.31 -1.43 -7.11
C MET A 112 -2.34 -0.36 -6.76
N ARG A 113 -2.81 0.36 -7.79
CA ARG A 113 -3.89 1.36 -7.68
C ARG A 113 -4.92 1.13 -8.77
N LYS A 114 -6.19 1.38 -8.47
CA LYS A 114 -7.29 1.27 -9.44
C LYS A 114 -7.27 2.48 -10.40
N PRO A 115 -7.04 2.28 -11.70
CA PRO A 115 -7.17 3.36 -12.67
C PRO A 115 -8.64 3.67 -12.93
N CYS A 116 -8.95 4.94 -13.22
CA CYS A 116 -10.25 5.31 -13.75
C CYS A 116 -10.39 4.81 -15.19
N ALA A 117 -11.56 4.27 -15.54
CA ALA A 117 -11.84 3.88 -16.92
C ALA A 117 -11.82 5.12 -17.82
N ARG A 118 -11.12 5.03 -18.96
CA ARG A 118 -11.17 6.05 -20.01
C ARG A 118 -12.42 5.81 -20.83
N THR A 119 -13.23 6.85 -21.03
CA THR A 119 -14.37 6.79 -21.95
C THR A 119 -13.86 6.72 -23.37
N VAL A 120 -14.42 5.81 -24.15
CA VAL A 120 -14.17 5.67 -25.59
C VAL A 120 -15.46 6.06 -26.29
N ALA A 121 -15.41 7.05 -27.18
CA ALA A 121 -16.62 7.62 -27.78
C ALA A 121 -17.46 6.61 -28.57
N ARG A 122 -16.83 5.56 -29.12
CA ARG A 122 -17.50 4.54 -29.91
C ARG A 122 -16.75 3.21 -29.89
N GLU A 123 -17.50 2.10 -29.86
CA GLU A 123 -16.95 0.79 -30.15
C GLU A 123 -16.78 0.61 -31.66
N LEU A 124 -15.54 0.36 -32.09
CA LEU A 124 -15.20 0.20 -33.50
C LEU A 124 -15.28 -1.26 -33.92
N THR A 125 -15.85 -1.51 -35.10
CA THR A 125 -15.81 -2.83 -35.74
C THR A 125 -14.40 -3.16 -36.22
N PHE A 126 -14.14 -4.44 -36.54
CA PHE A 126 -12.85 -4.87 -37.06
C PHE A 126 -12.43 -4.07 -38.30
N ASP A 127 -13.32 -3.94 -39.29
CA ASP A 127 -13.03 -3.19 -40.52
C ASP A 127 -12.78 -1.70 -40.26
N GLN A 128 -13.47 -1.11 -39.27
CA GLN A 128 -13.23 0.29 -38.89
C GLN A 128 -11.84 0.46 -38.27
N LYS A 129 -11.40 -0.49 -37.44
CA LYS A 129 -10.04 -0.49 -36.88
C LYS A 129 -9.00 -0.63 -37.98
N GLN A 130 -9.20 -1.56 -38.91
CA GLN A 130 -8.26 -1.76 -40.01
C GLN A 130 -8.15 -0.49 -40.88
N ARG A 131 -9.28 0.10 -41.28
CA ARG A 131 -9.28 1.37 -42.01
C ARG A 131 -8.56 2.49 -41.25
N GLN A 132 -8.75 2.59 -39.94
CA GLN A 132 -8.05 3.59 -39.13
C GLN A 132 -6.53 3.37 -39.14
N VAL A 133 -6.07 2.12 -39.05
CA VAL A 133 -4.64 1.78 -39.13
C VAL A 133 -4.10 2.14 -40.52
N ASP A 134 -4.78 1.73 -41.59
CA ASP A 134 -4.34 1.97 -42.96
C ASP A 134 -4.20 3.48 -43.27
N VAL A 135 -5.20 4.27 -42.87
CA VAL A 135 -5.17 5.73 -43.03
C VAL A 135 -4.05 6.34 -42.19
N SER A 136 -3.88 5.89 -40.94
CA SER A 136 -2.82 6.40 -40.06
C SER A 136 -1.42 6.10 -40.62
N GLU A 137 -1.21 4.91 -41.19
CA GLU A 137 0.05 4.56 -41.83
C GLU A 137 0.34 5.40 -43.07
N GLN A 138 -0.68 5.67 -43.90
CA GLN A 138 -0.55 6.53 -45.07
C GLN A 138 -0.19 7.97 -44.65
N CYS A 139 -0.88 8.52 -43.64
CA CYS A 139 -0.57 9.81 -43.05
C CYS A 139 0.86 9.85 -42.51
N LEU A 140 1.28 8.82 -41.77
CA LEU A 140 2.62 8.74 -41.21
C LEU A 140 3.69 8.69 -42.31
N LYS A 141 3.47 7.93 -43.39
CA LYS A 141 4.36 7.89 -44.56
C LYS A 141 4.46 9.26 -45.23
N ALA A 142 3.34 9.96 -45.39
CA ALA A 142 3.32 11.31 -45.97
C ALA A 142 4.06 12.34 -45.10
N ILE A 143 3.84 12.31 -43.78
CA ILE A 143 4.56 13.14 -42.81
C ILE A 143 6.07 12.88 -42.85
N LYS A 144 6.48 11.61 -42.93
CA LYS A 144 7.91 11.24 -43.00
C LYS A 144 8.57 11.69 -44.31
N ARG A 145 7.83 11.71 -45.43
CA ARG A 145 8.34 12.15 -46.74
C ARG A 145 8.56 13.65 -46.79
N ASN A 146 7.55 14.43 -46.40
CA ASN A 146 7.66 15.89 -46.35
C ASN A 146 6.65 16.47 -45.35
N LYS A 147 7.10 16.60 -44.10
CA LYS A 147 6.27 17.11 -43.00
C LYS A 147 5.72 18.51 -43.29
N HIS A 148 6.55 19.39 -43.85
CA HIS A 148 6.19 20.79 -44.07
C HIS A 148 5.10 20.94 -45.14
N GLU A 149 5.26 20.24 -46.27
CA GLU A 149 4.25 20.24 -47.34
C GLU A 149 2.96 19.54 -46.92
N PHE A 150 3.07 18.44 -46.18
CA PHE A 150 1.92 17.73 -45.64
C PHE A 150 1.08 18.64 -44.74
N LEU A 151 1.70 19.30 -43.75
CA LEU A 151 1.00 20.20 -42.84
C LEU A 151 0.44 21.45 -43.56
N ARG A 152 1.15 21.97 -44.58
CA ARG A 152 0.66 23.10 -45.37
C ARG A 152 -0.62 22.78 -46.15
N ARG A 153 -0.77 21.54 -46.63
CA ARG A 153 -1.97 21.06 -47.36
C ARG A 153 -3.01 20.42 -46.44
N TYR A 154 -2.69 20.19 -45.18
CA TYR A 154 -3.58 19.57 -44.22
C TYR A 154 -4.63 20.59 -43.78
N GLU A 155 -5.68 20.73 -44.58
CA GLU A 155 -6.87 21.49 -44.22
C GLU A 155 -7.82 20.56 -43.47
N THR A 156 -8.09 20.85 -42.19
CA THR A 156 -9.17 20.20 -41.45
C THR A 156 -10.50 20.61 -42.07
N MET A 157 -11.13 19.69 -42.79
CA MET A 157 -12.51 19.83 -43.26
C MET A 157 -13.54 19.74 -42.11
N ASP A 158 -13.14 20.00 -40.87
CA ASP A 158 -14.00 19.90 -39.70
C ASP A 158 -14.47 21.31 -39.31
N GLY A 159 -15.63 21.67 -39.86
CA GLY A 159 -16.56 22.59 -39.19
C GLY A 159 -17.19 21.88 -37.99
N ASP A 160 -16.38 21.39 -37.05
CA ASP A 160 -16.85 20.74 -35.83
C ASP A 160 -17.57 21.77 -34.97
N LYS A 161 -18.90 21.76 -35.07
CA LYS A 161 -19.78 22.61 -34.27
C LYS A 161 -19.79 22.08 -32.85
N ALA A 162 -18.99 22.68 -31.97
CA ALA A 162 -19.13 22.49 -30.54
C ALA A 162 -20.46 23.10 -30.07
N TRP A 163 -21.34 22.29 -29.49
CA TRP A 163 -22.59 22.77 -28.90
C TRP A 163 -22.27 23.56 -27.62
N LEU A 164 -22.49 24.87 -27.64
CA LEU A 164 -22.47 25.71 -26.44
C LEU A 164 -23.84 25.70 -25.79
N HIS A 165 -23.97 25.02 -24.65
CA HIS A 165 -25.20 25.08 -23.86
C HIS A 165 -25.32 26.45 -23.17
N HIS A 166 -26.42 27.16 -23.41
CA HIS A 166 -26.78 28.34 -22.62
C HIS A 166 -27.23 27.87 -21.24
N LEU A 167 -26.49 28.27 -20.20
CA LEU A 167 -26.88 27.97 -18.82
C LEU A 167 -27.90 29.03 -18.41
N THR A 168 -29.19 28.72 -18.49
CA THR A 168 -30.24 29.58 -17.89
C THR A 168 -30.19 29.35 -16.38
N PRO A 169 -29.71 30.31 -15.56
CA PRO A 169 -29.74 30.15 -14.12
C PRO A 169 -31.21 30.07 -13.70
N LYS A 170 -31.62 28.90 -13.18
CA LYS A 170 -32.92 28.79 -12.51
C LYS A 170 -32.89 29.75 -11.33
N SER A 171 -33.69 30.81 -11.40
CA SER A 171 -33.99 31.66 -10.25
C SER A 171 -34.46 30.77 -9.11
N ASN A 172 -33.76 30.81 -7.97
CA ASN A 172 -34.03 30.08 -6.73
C ASN A 172 -35.31 30.54 -6.02
N ARG A 173 -36.38 30.81 -6.76
CA ARG A 173 -37.71 31.05 -6.23
C ARG A 173 -38.64 30.05 -6.88
N HIS A 174 -39.31 29.26 -6.05
CA HIS A 174 -40.24 28.16 -6.36
C HIS A 174 -39.58 26.77 -6.44
N SER A 175 -39.42 26.14 -5.27
CA SER A 175 -40.09 24.86 -4.97
C SER A 175 -39.85 24.46 -3.51
N SER A 176 -40.44 25.24 -2.61
CA SER A 176 -40.88 24.77 -1.30
C SER A 176 -42.37 24.39 -1.45
N ALA A 177 -42.66 23.15 -1.84
CA ALA A 177 -43.94 22.48 -1.64
C ALA A 177 -43.91 21.09 -2.30
N GLN A 178 -43.53 20.08 -1.53
CA GLN A 178 -44.23 18.80 -1.45
C GLN A 178 -43.64 18.02 -0.27
N ARG A 179 -44.41 18.05 0.84
CA ARG A 179 -44.39 16.99 1.85
C ARG A 179 -45.00 15.74 1.26
#